data_AF-A0A9D5IZF5-F1
#
_entry.id   AF-A0A9D5IZF5-F1
#
_cell.length_a   1.000
_cell.length_b   1.000
_cell.length_c   1.000
_cell.angle_alpha   90.00
_cell.angle_beta   90.00
_cell.angle_gamma   90.00
#
_symmetry.space_group_name_H-M   'P 1'
#
loop_
_entity.id
_entity.type
_entity.pdbx_description
1 polymer ?
#
loop_
_entity_poly.entity_id
_entity_poly.type
_entity_poly.pdbx_seq_one_letter_code
_entity_poly.pdbx_strand_id
1 'polypeptide(L)'
;MKPNYILKMSLVAAYCAATSFVWGEPVDKNTAQVIASKYLANPELRPTTPPTRATGANKQPAYYLFTNANDNQFVIISGESQLNELVGYGTMSTSHAKNSIPEEFKAMLQRYESVVSAVRAKKAQIPTVKLPQKREVLPLLTCHWEQNYPFNLYTPAPDGVNTPTGCVATATAQLMYYHKWPKVRPATYINSEGSEAQKSVDYLWKDMRDRAKDMSMRGRDAVGVLMRDVGKAVRMHYYYKGS
;
A
#
# COMPACT_ATOMS: atom_id res chain seq x y z
N MET A 1 51.73 57.32 24.61
CA MET A 1 50.42 56.66 24.41
C MET A 1 50.62 55.15 24.42
N LYS A 2 50.13 54.44 25.45
CA LYS A 2 49.65 53.05 25.35
C LYS A 2 48.23 53.11 24.71
N PRO A 3 47.62 52.05 24.10
CA PRO A 3 47.74 50.62 24.47
C PRO A 3 47.69 49.60 23.27
N ASN A 4 48.32 48.41 23.38
CA ASN A 4 47.70 47.05 23.56
C ASN A 4 47.06 46.41 22.28
N TYR A 5 47.06 45.09 21.97
CA TYR A 5 47.17 43.83 22.72
C TYR A 5 47.15 42.61 21.74
N ILE A 6 47.63 41.44 22.22
CA ILE A 6 47.18 40.05 21.91
C ILE A 6 47.78 39.27 20.70
N LEU A 7 48.82 38.49 21.02
CA LEU A 7 48.91 37.02 20.95
C LEU A 7 47.90 36.27 20.04
N LYS A 8 48.36 35.44 19.10
CA LYS A 8 47.66 34.19 18.73
C LYS A 8 48.57 33.19 18.01
N MET A 9 48.74 32.05 18.68
CA MET A 9 49.31 30.78 18.20
C MET A 9 48.60 30.30 16.93
N SER A 10 49.37 29.86 15.93
CA SER A 10 48.84 29.15 14.77
C SER A 10 48.84 27.63 15.04
N LEU A 11 47.67 27.07 15.32
CA LEU A 11 47.40 25.64 15.38
C LEU A 11 47.17 25.12 13.95
N VAL A 12 48.04 24.23 13.48
CA VAL A 12 47.86 23.48 12.22
C VAL A 12 46.87 22.36 12.48
N ALA A 13 45.69 22.44 11.85
CA ALA A 13 44.65 21.42 11.91
C ALA A 13 44.99 20.24 10.98
N ALA A 14 45.13 19.05 11.55
CA ALA A 14 45.25 17.80 10.80
C ALA A 14 43.89 17.38 10.22
N TYR A 15 43.76 17.41 8.89
CA TYR A 15 42.57 16.96 8.18
C TYR A 15 42.66 15.44 7.98
N CYS A 16 42.05 14.67 8.87
CA CYS A 16 41.82 13.24 8.64
C CYS A 16 40.63 13.07 7.70
N ALA A 17 40.90 12.81 6.42
CA ALA A 17 39.88 12.34 5.49
C ALA A 17 39.47 10.91 5.88
N ALA A 18 38.41 10.79 6.68
CA ALA A 18 37.75 9.51 6.89
C ALA A 18 37.02 9.15 5.58
N THR A 19 37.62 8.31 4.76
CA THR A 19 36.90 7.63 3.68
C THR A 19 35.96 6.63 4.33
N SER A 20 34.71 7.05 4.55
CA SER A 20 33.64 6.15 5.00
C SER A 20 33.40 5.13 3.89
N PHE A 21 33.97 3.94 4.03
CA PHE A 21 33.50 2.78 3.29
C PHE A 21 32.04 2.58 3.70
N VAL A 22 31.10 2.82 2.77
CA VAL A 22 29.68 2.52 2.96
C VAL A 22 29.55 1.00 2.93
N TRP A 23 29.87 0.35 4.03
CA TRP A 23 29.36 -0.98 4.30
C TRP A 23 27.88 -0.80 4.60
N GLY A 24 27.04 -1.49 3.85
CA GLY A 24 25.61 -1.48 4.10
C GLY A 24 25.32 -2.16 5.44
N GLU A 25 25.33 -1.38 6.51
CA GLU A 25 24.97 -1.85 7.85
C GLU A 25 23.44 -1.87 7.99
N PRO A 26 22.86 -2.77 8.81
CA PRO A 26 21.45 -2.70 9.14
C PRO A 26 21.09 -1.31 9.66
N VAL A 27 19.98 -0.74 9.16
CA VAL A 27 19.48 0.53 9.67
C VAL A 27 18.91 0.29 11.06
N ASP A 28 19.45 0.95 12.07
CA ASP A 28 18.94 0.86 13.44
C ASP A 28 17.68 1.72 13.66
N LYS A 29 17.05 1.56 14.83
CA LYS A 29 15.82 2.27 15.18
C LYS A 29 15.97 3.80 15.16
N ASN A 30 17.10 4.31 15.64
CA ASN A 30 17.32 5.77 15.77
C ASN A 30 17.49 6.38 14.37
N THR A 31 18.30 5.74 13.55
CA THR A 31 18.50 6.10 12.14
C THR A 31 17.17 6.05 11.39
N ALA A 32 16.39 4.99 11.57
CA ALA A 32 15.07 4.87 10.96
C ALA A 32 14.12 5.99 11.39
N GLN A 33 14.15 6.39 12.67
CA GLN A 33 13.34 7.50 13.19
C GLN A 33 13.77 8.87 12.63
N VAL A 34 15.08 9.09 12.44
CA VAL A 34 15.61 10.28 11.78
C VAL A 34 15.15 10.34 10.32
N ILE A 35 15.22 9.24 9.58
CA ILE A 35 14.72 9.17 8.21
C ILE A 35 13.20 9.41 8.17
N ALA A 36 12.44 8.78 9.07
CA ALA A 36 10.98 8.97 9.16
C ALA A 36 10.60 10.44 9.39
N SER A 37 11.39 11.16 10.19
CA SER A 37 11.18 12.60 10.47
C SER A 37 11.27 13.48 9.22
N LYS A 38 11.87 13.02 8.12
CA LYS A 38 11.85 13.73 6.82
C LYS A 38 10.46 13.74 6.17
N TYR A 39 9.62 12.76 6.49
CA TYR A 39 8.34 12.48 5.83
C TYR A 39 7.14 12.67 6.76
N LEU A 40 7.35 12.59 8.07
CA LEU A 40 6.30 12.57 9.08
C LEU A 40 6.71 13.38 10.29
N ALA A 41 5.89 14.37 10.68
CA ALA A 41 6.10 15.11 11.92
C ALA A 41 5.89 14.19 13.13
N ASN A 42 6.75 14.30 14.15
CA ASN A 42 6.69 13.54 15.40
C ASN A 42 6.41 12.03 15.21
N PRO A 43 7.32 11.29 14.52
CA PRO A 43 7.08 9.91 14.18
C PRO A 43 7.08 9.00 15.43
N GLU A 44 6.00 8.26 15.62
CA GLU A 44 5.82 7.26 16.66
C GLU A 44 5.95 5.85 16.06
N LEU A 45 6.87 5.05 16.61
CA LEU A 45 7.08 3.68 16.16
C LEU A 45 5.90 2.80 16.54
N ARG A 46 5.28 2.14 15.57
CA ARG A 46 4.25 1.12 15.82
C ARG A 46 4.87 -0.25 16.02
N PRO A 47 4.39 -1.04 17.00
CA PRO A 47 4.70 -2.47 17.05
C PRO A 47 4.13 -3.15 15.81
N THR A 48 4.99 -3.77 14.99
CA THR A 48 4.54 -4.58 13.86
C THR A 48 4.15 -5.97 14.37
N THR A 49 2.86 -6.33 14.28
CA THR A 49 2.35 -7.70 14.52
C THR A 49 2.02 -8.43 13.19
N PRO A 50 2.18 -9.77 13.09
CA PRO A 50 2.67 -10.66 14.13
C PRO A 50 4.10 -10.27 14.43
N PRO A 51 4.51 -10.40 15.69
CA PRO A 51 5.74 -9.79 16.16
C PRO A 51 6.83 -10.12 15.15
N THR A 52 7.67 -9.15 14.79
CA THR A 52 9.07 -9.44 14.49
C THR A 52 9.72 -9.94 15.80
N ARG A 53 9.13 -11.00 16.39
CA ARG A 53 9.75 -11.89 17.33
C ARG A 53 10.73 -12.63 16.45
N ALA A 54 11.90 -12.03 16.36
CA ALA A 54 13.10 -12.77 16.63
C ALA A 54 12.86 -13.56 17.94
N THR A 55 12.29 -14.76 17.85
CA THR A 55 12.53 -15.80 18.85
C THR A 55 14.01 -16.15 18.71
N GLY A 56 14.84 -15.38 19.40
CA GLY A 56 16.30 -15.42 19.31
C GLY A 56 16.86 -14.00 19.20
N ALA A 57 17.51 -13.52 20.26
CA ALA A 57 18.21 -12.24 20.28
C ALA A 57 19.08 -12.03 19.02
N ASN A 58 19.16 -10.77 18.53
CA ASN A 58 20.07 -10.24 17.49
C ASN A 58 19.65 -10.22 16.00
N LYS A 59 18.38 -10.37 15.60
CA LYS A 59 17.98 -10.01 14.21
C LYS A 59 17.38 -8.61 14.12
N GLN A 60 18.09 -7.72 13.43
CA GLN A 60 17.62 -6.39 13.06
C GLN A 60 16.34 -6.52 12.19
N PRO A 61 15.30 -5.70 12.42
CA PRO A 61 14.06 -5.78 11.67
C PRO A 61 14.29 -5.47 10.19
N ALA A 62 13.40 -5.95 9.32
CA ALA A 62 13.49 -5.67 7.89
C ALA A 62 13.04 -4.25 7.54
N TYR A 63 12.12 -3.69 8.33
CA TYR A 63 11.58 -2.34 8.19
C TYR A 63 11.04 -1.83 9.53
N TYR A 64 10.78 -0.52 9.60
CA TYR A 64 10.16 0.17 10.73
C TYR A 64 8.91 0.91 10.24
N LEU A 65 7.77 0.72 10.91
CA LEU A 65 6.52 1.42 10.63
C LEU A 65 6.33 2.57 11.63
N PHE A 66 6.35 3.80 11.14
CA PHE A 66 6.07 5.00 11.92
C PHE A 66 4.70 5.57 11.57
N THR A 67 4.01 6.09 12.59
CA THR A 67 2.75 6.83 12.45
C THR A 67 2.81 8.12 13.26
N ASN A 68 1.91 9.06 13.01
CA ASN A 68 1.69 10.22 13.87
C ASN A 68 0.25 10.16 14.39
N ALA A 69 0.06 10.40 15.70
CA ALA A 69 -1.25 10.41 16.35
C ALA A 69 -2.26 11.35 15.69
N ASN A 70 -1.80 12.41 15.01
CA ASN A 70 -2.65 13.51 14.57
C ASN A 70 -3.15 13.40 13.11
N ASP A 71 -2.40 12.76 12.21
CA ASP A 71 -2.65 12.89 10.76
C ASP A 71 -3.06 11.60 10.05
N ASN A 72 -3.20 10.49 10.79
CA ASN A 72 -3.38 9.14 10.24
C ASN A 72 -2.37 8.78 9.15
N GLN A 73 -1.22 9.42 9.10
CA GLN A 73 -0.17 9.13 8.13
C GLN A 73 0.70 7.99 8.64
N PHE A 74 1.24 7.22 7.70
CA PHE A 74 2.22 6.20 7.97
C PHE A 74 3.42 6.34 7.04
N VAL A 75 4.59 5.96 7.55
CA VAL A 75 5.85 5.89 6.81
C VAL A 75 6.55 4.59 7.19
N ILE A 76 7.03 3.86 6.19
CA ILE A 76 7.75 2.61 6.34
C ILE A 76 9.19 2.83 5.89
N ILE A 77 10.11 2.70 6.83
CA ILE A 77 11.54 2.90 6.62
C ILE A 77 12.25 1.55 6.54
N SER A 78 13.18 1.41 5.60
CA SER A 78 13.97 0.18 5.44
C SER A 78 14.87 -0.05 6.65
N GLY A 79 14.95 -1.32 7.09
CA GLY A 79 15.95 -1.82 8.03
C GLY A 79 17.27 -2.25 7.35
N GLU A 80 17.39 -2.03 6.04
CA GLU A 80 18.53 -2.44 5.21
C GLU A 80 19.01 -1.25 4.38
N SER A 81 20.24 -0.78 4.66
CA SER A 81 20.79 0.45 4.07
C SER A 81 21.21 0.29 2.61
N GLN A 82 21.38 -0.93 2.12
CA GLN A 82 21.64 -1.17 0.70
C GLN A 82 20.38 -1.04 -0.17
N LEU A 83 19.19 -1.02 0.43
CA LEU A 83 17.91 -0.81 -0.24
C LEU A 83 17.46 0.66 -0.11
N ASN A 84 16.39 1.02 -0.82
CA ASN A 84 15.79 2.35 -0.69
C ASN A 84 15.41 2.65 0.77
N GLU A 85 15.80 3.82 1.27
CA GLU A 85 15.52 4.20 2.67
C GLU A 85 14.01 4.23 2.98
N LEU A 86 13.22 4.68 2.01
CA LEU A 86 11.75 4.73 2.08
C LEU A 86 11.14 3.54 1.34
N VAL A 87 10.45 2.67 2.09
CA VAL A 87 9.73 1.51 1.55
C VAL A 87 8.34 1.92 1.05
N GLY A 88 7.67 2.78 1.81
CA GLY A 88 6.34 3.27 1.47
C GLY A 88 5.83 4.31 2.46
N TYR A 89 4.87 5.11 2.03
CA TYR A 89 4.21 6.10 2.86
C TYR A 89 2.77 6.27 2.39
N GLY A 90 1.90 6.83 3.24
CA GLY A 90 0.53 7.11 2.85
C GLY A 90 -0.32 7.54 4.03
N THR A 91 -1.64 7.55 3.81
CA THR A 91 -2.64 7.80 4.84
C THR A 91 -3.41 6.51 5.14
N MET A 92 -3.60 6.22 6.43
CA MET A 92 -4.56 5.26 6.93
C MET A 92 -5.91 5.96 7.06
N SER A 93 -6.96 5.39 6.49
CA SER A 93 -8.32 5.86 6.82
C SER A 93 -8.57 5.63 8.32
N THR A 94 -9.21 6.57 9.01
CA THR A 94 -9.60 6.43 10.43
C THR A 94 -10.47 5.19 10.67
N SER A 95 -11.22 4.74 9.65
CA SER A 95 -11.96 3.48 9.66
C SER A 95 -11.07 2.23 9.58
N HIS A 96 -9.86 2.34 9.03
CA HIS A 96 -8.86 1.27 8.99
C HIS A 96 -7.88 1.35 10.17
N ALA A 97 -7.73 2.50 10.84
CA ALA A 97 -6.93 2.62 12.05
C ALA A 97 -7.45 1.76 13.22
N LYS A 98 -8.73 1.38 13.19
CA LYS A 98 -9.36 0.45 14.15
C LYS A 98 -9.39 -1.01 13.67
N ASN A 99 -9.11 -1.26 12.40
CA ASN A 99 -9.14 -2.59 11.79
C ASN A 99 -7.72 -3.13 11.61
N SER A 100 -7.59 -4.46 11.52
CA SER A 100 -6.32 -5.07 11.13
C SER A 100 -5.90 -4.59 9.73
N ILE A 101 -4.60 -4.38 9.53
CA ILE A 101 -3.98 -4.14 8.22
C ILE A 101 -4.55 -5.13 7.17
N PRO A 102 -4.93 -4.68 5.95
CA PRO A 102 -5.40 -5.58 4.89
C PRO A 102 -4.40 -6.69 4.58
N GLU A 103 -4.86 -7.89 4.26
CA GLU A 103 -4.01 -9.06 4.07
C GLU A 103 -3.03 -8.88 2.91
N GLU A 104 -3.44 -8.18 1.85
CA GLU A 104 -2.62 -7.85 0.70
C GLU A 104 -1.45 -6.93 1.07
N PHE A 105 -1.69 -5.99 1.99
CA PHE A 105 -0.62 -5.13 2.50
C PHE A 105 0.35 -5.94 3.36
N LYS A 106 -0.14 -6.87 4.18
CA LYS A 106 0.75 -7.79 4.92
C LYS A 106 1.60 -8.64 3.97
N ALA A 107 1.00 -9.19 2.91
CA ALA A 107 1.72 -9.98 1.91
C ALA A 107 2.81 -9.16 1.21
N MET A 108 2.56 -7.87 0.93
CA MET A 108 3.57 -6.96 0.39
C MET A 108 4.73 -6.76 1.36
N LEU A 109 4.45 -6.56 2.66
CA LEU A 109 5.48 -6.42 3.68
C LEU A 109 6.29 -7.71 3.89
N GLN A 110 5.64 -8.88 3.89
CA GLN A 110 6.32 -10.19 3.96
C GLN A 110 7.23 -10.43 2.75
N ARG A 111 6.83 -10.00 1.56
CA ARG A 111 7.69 -10.03 0.38
C ARG A 111 8.88 -9.09 0.54
N TYR A 112 8.70 -7.92 1.13
CA TYR A 112 9.80 -7.00 1.44
C TYR A 112 10.79 -7.62 2.45
N GLU A 113 10.31 -8.30 3.50
CA GLU A 113 11.15 -9.05 4.45
C GLU A 113 12.00 -10.13 3.75
N SER A 114 11.42 -10.81 2.76
CA SER A 114 12.12 -11.81 1.95
C SER A 114 13.24 -11.18 1.11
N VAL A 115 13.00 -9.99 0.54
CA VAL A 115 14.03 -9.24 -0.21
C VAL A 115 15.18 -8.83 0.71
N VAL A 116 14.87 -8.25 1.88
CA VAL A 116 15.88 -7.88 2.88
C VAL A 116 16.70 -9.10 3.31
N SER A 117 16.04 -10.23 3.55
CA SER A 117 16.71 -11.48 3.93
C SER A 117 17.67 -11.97 2.83
N ALA A 118 17.27 -11.89 1.56
CA ALA A 118 18.12 -12.27 0.43
C ALA A 118 19.33 -11.32 0.27
N VAL A 119 19.14 -10.02 0.47
CA VAL A 119 20.23 -9.02 0.44
C VAL A 119 21.24 -9.28 1.56
N ARG A 120 20.76 -9.43 2.81
CA ARG A 120 21.63 -9.73 3.97
C ARG A 120 22.39 -11.05 3.82
N ALA A 121 21.78 -12.03 3.16
CA ALA A 121 22.41 -13.31 2.83
C ALA A 121 23.33 -13.25 1.60
N LYS A 122 23.50 -12.08 0.96
CA LYS A 122 24.26 -11.89 -0.30
C LYS A 122 23.75 -12.78 -1.45
N LYS A 123 22.47 -13.14 -1.43
CA LYS A 123 21.79 -13.96 -2.46
C LYS A 123 21.04 -13.13 -3.50
N ALA A 124 20.92 -11.83 -3.28
CA ALA A 124 20.31 -10.89 -4.22
C ALA A 124 21.33 -9.83 -4.61
N GLN A 125 21.41 -9.54 -5.91
CA GLN A 125 22.11 -8.35 -6.41
C GLN A 125 21.12 -7.20 -6.42
N ILE A 126 21.54 -6.05 -5.90
CA ILE A 126 20.71 -4.86 -5.87
C ILE A 126 20.99 -4.07 -7.14
N PRO A 127 20.03 -3.95 -8.07
CA PRO A 127 20.24 -3.17 -9.27
C PRO A 127 20.41 -1.70 -8.90
N THR A 128 21.36 -1.02 -9.51
CA THR A 128 21.42 0.44 -9.47
C THR A 128 20.25 0.98 -10.30
N VAL A 129 19.14 1.31 -9.62
CA VAL A 129 17.97 1.89 -10.29
C VAL A 129 18.20 3.38 -10.48
N LYS A 130 18.60 3.80 -11.68
CA LYS A 130 18.43 5.19 -12.10
C LYS A 130 16.99 5.36 -12.54
N LEU A 131 16.14 5.88 -11.63
CA LEU A 131 14.79 6.26 -12.01
C LEU A 131 14.88 7.39 -13.05
N PRO A 132 14.29 7.24 -14.24
CA PRO A 132 14.18 8.37 -15.15
C PRO A 132 13.41 9.49 -14.44
N GLN A 133 13.77 10.76 -14.69
CA GLN A 133 12.94 11.89 -14.33
C GLN A 133 11.62 11.77 -15.11
N LYS A 134 10.66 11.07 -14.53
CA LYS A 134 9.30 10.97 -15.03
C LYS A 134 8.48 12.05 -14.36
N ARG A 135 7.57 12.64 -15.12
CA ARG A 135 6.50 13.49 -14.60
C ARG A 135 5.74 12.70 -13.53
N GLU A 136 5.49 13.34 -12.39
CA GLU A 136 4.62 12.80 -11.35
C GLU A 136 3.24 12.47 -11.95
N VAL A 137 2.77 11.24 -11.72
CA VAL A 137 1.41 10.82 -12.06
C VAL A 137 0.65 10.70 -10.75
N LEU A 138 -0.25 11.65 -10.51
CA LEU A 138 -1.14 11.61 -9.36
C LEU A 138 -2.07 10.38 -9.44
N PRO A 139 -2.64 9.91 -8.30
CA PRO A 139 -3.57 8.79 -8.29
C PRO A 139 -4.70 8.98 -9.30
N LEU A 140 -4.77 8.06 -10.27
CA LEU A 140 -5.76 8.13 -11.35
C LEU A 140 -7.12 7.61 -10.91
N LEU A 141 -7.14 6.55 -10.10
CA LEU A 141 -8.37 5.96 -9.60
C LEU A 141 -8.98 6.87 -8.53
N THR A 142 -10.25 7.24 -8.74
CA THR A 142 -11.02 8.08 -7.80
C THR A 142 -12.04 7.28 -7.00
N CYS A 143 -12.42 6.09 -7.49
CA CYS A 143 -13.26 5.14 -6.77
C CYS A 143 -12.49 4.49 -5.62
N HIS A 144 -13.17 4.30 -4.50
CA HIS A 144 -12.65 3.57 -3.34
C HIS A 144 -13.63 2.42 -3.10
N TRP A 145 -13.53 1.41 -3.97
CA TRP A 145 -14.39 0.24 -3.91
C TRP A 145 -13.76 -0.83 -3.04
N GLU A 146 -14.62 -1.56 -2.33
CA GLU A 146 -14.24 -2.59 -1.38
C GLU A 146 -14.77 -3.95 -1.83
N GLN A 147 -14.71 -4.95 -0.96
CA GLN A 147 -15.14 -6.31 -1.28
C GLN A 147 -16.49 -6.71 -0.70
N ASN A 148 -17.09 -5.88 0.15
CA ASN A 148 -18.37 -6.17 0.81
C ASN A 148 -19.51 -5.37 0.17
N TYR A 149 -20.69 -5.39 0.79
CA TYR A 149 -21.86 -4.69 0.26
C TYR A 149 -21.55 -3.20 0.02
N PRO A 150 -21.96 -2.62 -1.12
CA PRO A 150 -22.83 -3.18 -2.17
C PRO A 150 -22.09 -3.98 -3.26
N PHE A 151 -20.76 -4.03 -3.23
CA PHE A 151 -19.94 -4.61 -4.28
C PHE A 151 -20.17 -6.12 -4.44
N ASN A 152 -20.43 -6.82 -3.35
CA ASN A 152 -20.64 -8.26 -3.36
C ASN A 152 -22.10 -8.72 -3.52
N LEU A 153 -23.02 -7.82 -3.89
CA LEU A 153 -24.46 -8.08 -3.96
C LEU A 153 -24.84 -9.38 -4.70
N TYR A 154 -24.07 -9.74 -5.73
CA TYR A 154 -24.32 -10.91 -6.57
C TYR A 154 -23.23 -12.00 -6.48
N THR A 155 -22.42 -11.99 -5.42
CA THR A 155 -21.52 -13.10 -5.12
C THR A 155 -22.29 -14.25 -4.46
N PRO A 156 -21.75 -15.49 -4.42
CA PRO A 156 -22.40 -16.60 -3.72
C PRO A 156 -22.70 -16.29 -2.25
N ALA A 157 -23.76 -16.87 -1.72
CA ALA A 157 -24.17 -16.71 -0.32
C ALA A 157 -24.48 -18.08 0.34
N PRO A 158 -23.48 -18.96 0.53
CA PRO A 158 -23.69 -20.32 1.02
C PRO A 158 -24.35 -20.35 2.41
N ASP A 159 -24.08 -19.36 3.26
CA ASP A 159 -24.64 -19.23 4.61
C ASP A 159 -25.68 -18.08 4.70
N GLY A 160 -26.30 -17.70 3.58
CA GLY A 160 -27.22 -16.56 3.50
C GLY A 160 -26.55 -15.18 3.53
N VAL A 161 -25.22 -15.13 3.66
CA VAL A 161 -24.41 -13.91 3.57
C VAL A 161 -23.51 -14.00 2.34
N ASN A 162 -23.52 -12.97 1.50
CA ASN A 162 -22.67 -12.87 0.33
C ASN A 162 -21.18 -12.92 0.71
N THR A 163 -20.40 -13.75 0.01
CA THR A 163 -18.93 -13.79 0.14
C THR A 163 -18.31 -12.46 -0.29
N PRO A 164 -17.06 -12.13 0.10
CA PRO A 164 -16.35 -11.00 -0.48
C PRO A 164 -16.23 -11.12 -2.01
N THR A 165 -16.16 -10.00 -2.74
CA THR A 165 -15.95 -10.00 -4.20
C THR A 165 -14.61 -10.59 -4.61
N GLY A 166 -13.58 -10.36 -3.79
CA GLY A 166 -12.19 -10.69 -4.03
C GLY A 166 -11.32 -9.55 -4.52
N CYS A 167 -10.06 -9.54 -4.05
CA CYS A 167 -9.12 -8.45 -4.32
C CYS A 167 -8.82 -8.30 -5.82
N VAL A 168 -8.68 -9.40 -6.54
CA VAL A 168 -8.47 -9.40 -8.00
C VAL A 168 -9.70 -8.82 -8.72
N ALA A 169 -10.91 -9.21 -8.32
CA ALA A 169 -12.12 -8.68 -8.92
C ALA A 169 -12.30 -7.20 -8.61
N THR A 170 -12.10 -6.78 -7.36
CA THR A 170 -12.21 -5.37 -6.96
C THR A 170 -11.16 -4.50 -7.65
N ALA A 171 -9.91 -4.93 -7.75
CA ALA A 171 -8.87 -4.20 -8.48
C ALA A 171 -9.21 -4.05 -9.97
N THR A 172 -9.64 -5.15 -10.60
CA THR A 172 -10.02 -5.16 -12.03
C THR A 172 -11.22 -4.27 -12.28
N ALA A 173 -12.26 -4.35 -11.43
CA ALA A 173 -13.46 -3.53 -11.57
C ALA A 173 -13.18 -2.03 -11.42
N GLN A 174 -12.31 -1.64 -10.47
CA GLN A 174 -11.90 -0.24 -10.32
C GLN A 174 -11.18 0.29 -11.57
N LEU A 175 -10.32 -0.52 -12.19
CA LEU A 175 -9.66 -0.16 -13.45
C LEU A 175 -10.68 -0.03 -14.60
N MET A 176 -11.60 -0.98 -14.72
CA MET A 176 -12.66 -0.93 -15.74
C MET A 176 -13.55 0.31 -15.59
N TYR A 177 -13.92 0.65 -14.34
CA TYR A 177 -14.73 1.84 -14.03
C TYR A 177 -14.01 3.15 -14.36
N TYR A 178 -12.72 3.25 -14.04
CA TYR A 178 -11.91 4.41 -14.41
C TYR A 178 -11.98 4.68 -15.92
N HIS A 179 -11.84 3.62 -16.72
CA HIS A 179 -11.92 3.70 -18.17
C HIS A 179 -13.36 3.74 -18.73
N LYS A 180 -14.38 3.43 -17.92
CA LYS A 180 -15.76 3.12 -18.36
C LYS A 180 -15.77 2.18 -19.57
N TRP A 181 -15.02 1.09 -19.46
CA TRP A 181 -14.84 0.12 -20.54
C TRP A 181 -15.04 -1.32 -20.02
N PRO A 182 -15.69 -2.21 -20.80
CA PRO A 182 -16.13 -2.05 -22.18
C PRO A 182 -17.38 -1.18 -22.36
N LYS A 183 -17.53 -0.63 -23.57
CA LYS A 183 -18.76 0.09 -23.96
C LYS A 183 -19.94 -0.86 -24.05
N VAL A 184 -19.73 -2.01 -24.67
CA VAL A 184 -20.71 -3.10 -24.81
C VAL A 184 -20.28 -4.27 -23.94
N ARG A 185 -21.18 -4.77 -23.11
CA ARG A 185 -20.96 -5.91 -22.23
C ARG A 185 -21.01 -7.20 -23.05
N PRO A 186 -20.10 -8.18 -22.84
CA PRO A 186 -20.16 -9.43 -23.59
C PRO A 186 -21.48 -10.16 -23.31
N ALA A 187 -22.13 -10.64 -24.37
CA ALA A 187 -23.48 -11.22 -24.30
C ALA A 187 -23.61 -12.39 -23.31
N THR A 188 -22.52 -13.13 -23.08
CA THR A 188 -22.45 -14.26 -22.12
C THR A 188 -22.63 -13.85 -20.65
N TYR A 189 -22.60 -12.56 -20.34
CA TYR A 189 -22.85 -12.03 -19.00
C TYR A 189 -24.25 -11.44 -18.84
N ILE A 190 -24.97 -11.20 -19.93
CA ILE A 190 -26.30 -10.60 -19.91
C ILE A 190 -27.31 -11.69 -19.54
N ASN A 191 -28.12 -11.41 -18.51
CA ASN A 191 -29.20 -12.31 -18.11
C ASN A 191 -30.48 -11.96 -18.91
N SER A 192 -31.34 -12.96 -19.17
CA SER A 192 -32.69 -12.72 -19.73
C SER A 192 -33.65 -12.12 -18.70
N GLU A 193 -33.40 -12.37 -17.41
CA GLU A 193 -34.25 -12.00 -16.28
C GLU A 193 -33.43 -11.33 -15.17
N GLY A 194 -34.14 -10.79 -14.17
CA GLY A 194 -33.55 -10.10 -13.02
C GLY A 194 -33.62 -8.58 -13.15
N SER A 195 -32.69 -7.90 -12.47
CA SER A 195 -32.65 -6.44 -12.41
C SER A 195 -32.38 -5.81 -13.78
N GLU A 196 -32.61 -4.49 -13.88
CA GLU A 196 -32.24 -3.73 -15.08
C GLU A 196 -30.75 -3.88 -15.41
N ALA A 197 -29.86 -3.78 -14.42
CA ALA A 197 -28.42 -3.90 -14.67
C ALA A 197 -28.02 -5.32 -15.14
N GLN A 198 -28.69 -6.36 -14.63
CA GLN A 198 -28.41 -7.75 -15.04
C GLN A 198 -28.78 -7.99 -16.51
N LYS A 199 -29.86 -7.37 -16.99
CA LYS A 199 -30.37 -7.48 -18.37
C LYS A 199 -29.76 -6.49 -19.35
N SER A 200 -29.07 -5.46 -18.85
CA SER A 200 -28.50 -4.41 -19.69
C SER A 200 -27.38 -4.95 -20.60
N VAL A 201 -27.41 -4.48 -21.86
CA VAL A 201 -26.37 -4.73 -22.88
C VAL A 201 -25.07 -4.00 -22.61
N ASP A 202 -25.12 -2.97 -21.78
CA ASP A 202 -23.98 -2.17 -21.34
C ASP A 202 -23.88 -2.21 -19.82
N TYR A 203 -22.68 -1.98 -19.28
CA TYR A 203 -22.56 -1.66 -17.87
C TYR A 203 -23.11 -0.26 -17.62
N LEU A 204 -23.91 -0.09 -16.55
CA LEU A 204 -24.53 1.17 -16.18
C LEU A 204 -23.51 2.12 -15.49
N TRP A 205 -22.43 2.46 -16.20
CA TRP A 205 -21.29 3.23 -15.67
C TRP A 205 -21.69 4.55 -15.01
N LYS A 206 -22.72 5.22 -15.54
CA LYS A 206 -23.20 6.52 -15.05
C LYS A 206 -23.91 6.43 -13.70
N ASP A 207 -24.44 5.25 -13.36
CA ASP A 207 -25.14 5.00 -12.11
C ASP A 207 -24.19 4.59 -10.98
N MET A 208 -23.00 4.06 -11.33
CA MET A 208 -21.94 3.78 -10.38
C MET A 208 -21.28 5.08 -9.89
N ARG A 209 -20.84 5.10 -8.62
CA ARG A 209 -20.17 6.24 -7.98
C ARG A 209 -18.86 5.84 -7.32
N ASP A 210 -18.04 6.82 -7.01
CA ASP A 210 -16.71 6.61 -6.43
C ASP A 210 -16.74 6.08 -5.00
N ARG A 211 -17.85 6.27 -4.29
CA ARG A 211 -18.07 5.73 -2.94
C ARG A 211 -19.44 5.06 -2.86
N ALA A 212 -19.50 3.94 -2.13
CA ALA A 212 -20.74 3.22 -1.89
C ALA A 212 -21.84 4.08 -1.25
N LYS A 213 -21.46 4.98 -0.32
CA LYS A 213 -22.40 5.89 0.36
C LYS A 213 -23.12 6.86 -0.60
N ASP A 214 -22.51 7.15 -1.74
CA ASP A 214 -23.03 8.09 -2.74
C ASP A 214 -23.85 7.36 -3.83
N MET A 215 -23.91 6.03 -3.81
CA MET A 215 -24.66 5.22 -4.79
C MET A 215 -26.14 5.09 -4.39
N SER A 216 -27.03 5.33 -5.37
CA SER A 216 -28.44 4.95 -5.31
C SER A 216 -28.62 3.43 -5.34
N MET A 217 -29.83 2.92 -5.11
CA MET A 217 -30.12 1.48 -5.26
C MET A 217 -29.76 0.96 -6.66
N ARG A 218 -30.04 1.74 -7.70
CA ARG A 218 -29.67 1.44 -9.09
C ARG A 218 -28.15 1.37 -9.28
N GLY A 219 -27.39 2.29 -8.67
CA GLY A 219 -25.93 2.27 -8.71
C GLY A 219 -25.31 1.09 -7.97
N ARG A 220 -25.90 0.71 -6.82
CA ARG A 220 -25.50 -0.48 -6.04
C ARG A 220 -25.76 -1.77 -6.80
N ASP A 221 -26.90 -1.86 -7.46
CA ASP A 221 -27.23 -2.97 -8.37
C ASP A 221 -26.22 -3.06 -9.52
N ALA A 222 -25.95 -1.94 -10.19
CA ALA A 222 -25.00 -1.85 -11.28
C ALA A 222 -23.58 -2.30 -10.88
N VAL A 223 -23.05 -1.80 -9.77
CA VAL A 223 -21.69 -2.16 -9.33
C VAL A 223 -21.62 -3.64 -8.90
N GLY A 224 -22.68 -4.17 -8.31
CA GLY A 224 -22.78 -5.60 -8.00
C GLY A 224 -22.71 -6.48 -9.25
N VAL A 225 -23.40 -6.09 -10.33
CA VAL A 225 -23.36 -6.82 -11.61
C VAL A 225 -21.95 -6.80 -12.21
N LEU A 226 -21.28 -5.64 -12.20
CA LEU A 226 -19.89 -5.52 -12.65
C LEU A 226 -18.98 -6.46 -11.85
N MET A 227 -19.06 -6.43 -10.51
CA MET A 227 -18.23 -7.25 -9.64
C MET A 227 -18.46 -8.75 -9.86
N ARG A 228 -19.72 -9.18 -10.03
CA ARG A 228 -20.07 -10.56 -10.37
C ARG A 228 -19.46 -11.00 -11.68
N ASP A 229 -19.58 -10.19 -12.72
CA ASP A 229 -19.08 -10.53 -14.05
C ASP A 229 -17.56 -10.62 -14.08
N VAL A 230 -16.89 -9.66 -13.42
CA VAL A 230 -15.43 -9.67 -13.25
C VAL A 230 -15.00 -10.90 -12.45
N GLY A 231 -15.68 -11.21 -11.34
CA GLY A 231 -15.42 -12.41 -10.55
C GLY A 231 -15.53 -13.70 -11.38
N LYS A 232 -16.57 -13.81 -12.22
CA LYS A 232 -16.72 -14.92 -13.16
C LYS A 232 -15.59 -14.95 -14.20
N ALA A 233 -15.19 -13.80 -14.74
CA ALA A 233 -14.14 -13.70 -15.76
C ALA A 233 -12.77 -14.15 -15.22
N VAL A 234 -12.46 -13.84 -13.96
CA VAL A 234 -11.19 -14.23 -13.31
C VAL A 234 -11.27 -15.61 -12.65
N ARG A 235 -12.38 -16.36 -12.85
CA ARG A 235 -12.62 -17.68 -12.26
C ARG A 235 -12.46 -17.69 -10.74
N MET A 236 -13.09 -16.71 -10.09
CA MET A 236 -12.98 -16.51 -8.65
C MET A 236 -13.39 -17.75 -7.84
N HIS A 237 -12.64 -18.05 -6.77
CA HIS A 237 -12.86 -19.19 -5.89
C HIS A 237 -13.49 -18.74 -4.56
N TYR A 238 -14.78 -18.43 -4.60
CA TYR A 238 -15.52 -17.93 -3.43
C TYR A 238 -15.56 -18.91 -2.24
N TYR A 239 -15.33 -18.39 -1.04
CA TYR A 239 -15.56 -19.06 0.23
C TYR A 239 -15.99 -18.06 1.32
N TYR A 240 -16.52 -18.56 2.44
CA TYR A 240 -17.19 -17.74 3.48
C TYR A 240 -16.36 -16.56 4.06
N LYS A 241 -15.03 -16.53 3.86
CA LYS A 241 -14.12 -15.46 4.29
C LYS A 241 -13.28 -14.85 3.17
N GLY A 242 -13.55 -15.19 1.90
CA GLY A 242 -12.71 -14.75 0.79
C GLY A 242 -13.14 -15.30 -0.56
N SER A 243 -12.18 -15.37 -1.47
CA SER A 243 -12.41 -15.51 -2.91
C SER A 243 -11.13 -15.88 -3.67
#